data_AF-A0A5R8YSY3-F1
#
_entry.id   AF-A0A5R8YSY3-F1
#
_cell.length_a   1.000
_cell.length_b   1.000
_cell.length_c   1.000
_cell.angle_alpha   90.00
_cell.angle_beta   90.00
_cell.angle_gamma   90.00
#
_symmetry.space_group_name_H-M   'P 1'
#
loop_
_entity.id
_entity.type
_entity.pdbx_description
1 polymer ?
#
loop_
_entity_poly.entity_id
_entity_poly.type
_entity_poly.pdbx_seq_one_letter_code
_entity_poly.pdbx_strand_id
1 'polypeptide(L)'
;MTEARHFPKQPSPVGTVLLTSYDHFAHENIIAHAQADQALLHGGQIAASVDDARHHLHTLTLLLCDAPEEPLLSASAAQKGSVLGLVALGYLITHSGFADKAREIVIKGQGVMLLNITGDAEALMAHPQLFETWDDYAVYLRPLLASGDFTHERPSSFS
;
A
#
# COMPACT_ATOMS: atom_id res chain seq x y z
N MET A 1 -13.36 4.25 -16.76
CA MET A 1 -13.55 5.05 -15.54
C MET A 1 -12.19 5.55 -15.10
N THR A 2 -12.09 6.82 -14.73
CA THR A 2 -10.83 7.42 -14.33
C THR A 2 -10.49 6.95 -12.92
N GLU A 3 -9.49 6.08 -12.77
CA GLU A 3 -9.04 5.59 -11.46
C GLU A 3 -8.59 6.77 -10.59
N ALA A 4 -9.17 6.91 -9.39
CA ALA A 4 -8.75 7.95 -8.47
C ALA A 4 -7.36 7.62 -7.93
N ARG A 5 -6.39 8.50 -8.16
CA ARG A 5 -5.05 8.33 -7.60
C ARG A 5 -4.95 8.93 -6.22
N HIS A 6 -4.51 8.11 -5.27
CA HIS A 6 -4.25 8.50 -3.91
C HIS A 6 -2.73 8.58 -3.69
N PHE A 7 -2.30 9.55 -2.88
CA PHE A 7 -0.89 9.84 -2.64
C PHE A 7 -0.69 10.26 -1.18
N PRO A 8 0.27 9.68 -0.44
CA PRO A 8 0.66 10.19 0.86
C PRO A 8 1.08 11.66 0.78
N LYS A 9 0.57 12.48 1.69
CA LYS A 9 0.75 13.94 1.63
C LYS A 9 1.90 14.45 2.50
N GLN A 10 2.29 13.68 3.51
CA GLN A 10 3.29 14.07 4.49
C GLN A 10 4.19 12.88 4.86
N PRO A 11 5.48 13.12 5.15
CA PRO A 11 6.33 12.08 5.71
C PRO A 11 5.82 11.68 7.08
N SER A 12 5.91 10.40 7.40
CA SER A 12 5.63 9.92 8.75
C SER A 12 6.86 10.17 9.65
N PRO A 13 6.68 10.77 10.85
CA PRO A 13 7.77 11.01 11.79
C PRO A 13 8.19 9.75 12.56
N VAL A 14 7.44 8.65 12.45
CA VAL A 14 7.59 7.47 13.31
C VAL A 14 7.83 6.17 12.55
N GLY A 15 7.79 6.19 11.21
CA GLY A 15 7.85 4.95 10.44
C GLY A 15 7.55 5.08 8.96
N THR A 16 7.48 3.94 8.29
CA THR A 16 7.21 3.82 6.85
C THR A 16 5.72 4.00 6.56
N VAL A 17 5.40 4.74 5.50
CA VAL A 17 4.01 4.89 5.01
C VAL A 17 3.69 3.80 3.99
N LEU A 18 2.58 3.10 4.17
CA LEU A 18 2.02 2.17 3.19
C LEU A 18 0.63 2.66 2.79
N LEU A 19 0.48 3.06 1.53
CA LEU A 19 -0.81 3.39 0.94
C LEU A 19 -1.28 2.21 0.08
N THR A 20 -2.48 1.71 0.36
CA THR A 20 -3.17 0.74 -0.49
C THR A 20 -4.38 1.40 -1.12
N SER A 21 -4.58 1.23 -2.44
CA SER A 21 -5.73 1.79 -3.16
C SER A 21 -6.39 0.79 -4.10
N TYR A 22 -7.69 0.94 -4.30
CA TYR A 22 -8.49 0.20 -5.27
C TYR A 22 -9.69 1.05 -5.69
N ASP A 23 -9.82 1.34 -7.00
CA ASP A 23 -10.86 2.22 -7.55
C ASP A 23 -10.90 3.61 -6.88
N HIS A 24 -11.93 3.89 -6.09
CA HIS A 24 -12.08 5.14 -5.32
C HIS A 24 -11.72 4.99 -3.83
N PHE A 25 -11.33 3.79 -3.40
CA PHE A 25 -10.97 3.48 -2.03
C PHE A 25 -9.46 3.57 -1.83
N ALA A 26 -9.06 4.12 -0.69
CA ALA A 26 -7.68 4.09 -0.28
C ALA A 26 -7.52 4.08 1.24
N HIS A 27 -6.44 3.45 1.68
CA HIS A 27 -6.10 3.34 3.08
C HIS A 27 -4.60 3.59 3.27
N GLU A 28 -4.28 4.61 4.06
CA GLU A 28 -2.92 4.93 4.47
C GLU A 28 -2.65 4.31 5.85
N ASN A 29 -1.60 3.50 5.95
CA ASN A 29 -1.14 2.89 7.18
C ASN A 29 0.31 3.28 7.47
N ILE A 30 0.59 3.66 8.72
CA ILE A 30 1.95 3.94 9.17
C ILE A 30 2.48 2.71 9.91
N ILE A 31 3.56 2.14 9.39
CA ILE A 31 4.30 1.05 10.04
C ILE A 31 5.41 1.67 10.87
N ALA A 32 5.18 1.82 12.17
CA ALA A 32 6.16 2.40 13.09
C ALA A 32 7.46 1.60 13.06
N HIS A 33 8.61 2.29 12.98
CA HIS A 33 9.95 1.67 12.98
C HIS A 33 10.13 0.75 14.20
N ALA A 34 9.66 1.19 15.37
CA ALA A 34 9.71 0.41 16.60
C ALA A 34 8.90 -0.90 16.58
N GLN A 35 8.02 -1.07 15.59
CA GLN A 35 7.17 -2.25 15.40
C GLN A 35 7.46 -2.99 14.09
N ALA A 36 8.56 -2.65 13.38
CA ALA A 36 8.90 -3.21 12.08
C ALA A 36 8.91 -4.74 12.08
N ASP A 37 9.63 -5.36 13.02
CA ASP A 37 9.74 -6.83 13.11
C ASP A 37 8.38 -7.50 13.34
N GLN A 38 7.57 -6.92 14.23
CA GLN A 38 6.22 -7.45 14.53
C GLN A 38 5.28 -7.30 13.34
N ALA A 39 5.33 -6.16 12.64
CA ALA A 39 4.54 -5.94 11.43
C ALA A 39 4.92 -6.92 10.31
N LEU A 40 6.22 -7.17 10.11
CA LEU A 40 6.70 -8.13 9.11
C LEU A 40 6.34 -9.58 9.47
N LEU A 41 6.40 -9.93 10.76
CA LEU A 41 5.96 -11.23 11.25
C LEU A 41 4.47 -11.44 11.03
N HIS A 42 3.63 -10.52 11.50
CA HIS A 42 2.17 -10.63 11.37
C HIS A 42 1.73 -10.57 9.90
N GLY A 43 2.30 -9.67 9.10
CA GLY A 43 2.02 -9.60 7.67
C GLY A 43 2.38 -10.90 6.95
N GLY A 44 3.51 -11.52 7.32
CA GLY A 44 3.92 -12.82 6.79
C GLY A 44 2.98 -13.96 7.19
N GLN A 45 2.52 -13.98 8.45
CA GLN A 45 1.55 -14.97 8.93
C GLN A 45 0.20 -14.85 8.23
N ILE A 46 -0.28 -13.62 8.02
CA ILE A 46 -1.50 -13.36 7.25
C ILE A 46 -1.32 -13.85 5.82
N ALA A 47 -0.22 -13.50 5.15
CA ALA A 47 0.04 -13.93 3.78
C ALA A 47 0.10 -15.46 3.65
N ALA A 48 0.70 -16.15 4.62
CA ALA A 48 0.76 -17.61 4.65
C ALA A 48 -0.60 -18.29 4.86
N SER A 49 -1.61 -17.57 5.35
CA SER A 49 -2.98 -18.08 5.52
C SER A 49 -3.85 -17.94 4.28
N VAL A 50 -3.33 -17.32 3.21
CA VAL A 50 -4.04 -17.10 1.94
C VAL A 50 -3.44 -17.98 0.86
N ASP A 51 -4.30 -18.65 0.08
CA ASP A 51 -3.89 -19.70 -0.86
C ASP A 51 -2.94 -19.20 -1.97
N ASP A 52 -3.24 -18.04 -2.56
CA ASP A 52 -2.43 -17.43 -3.61
C ASP A 52 -2.55 -15.90 -3.66
N ALA A 53 -1.74 -15.29 -4.54
CA ALA A 53 -1.71 -13.85 -4.73
C ALA A 53 -3.07 -13.25 -5.14
N ARG A 54 -3.90 -13.98 -5.89
CA ARG A 54 -5.21 -13.50 -6.34
C ARG A 54 -6.19 -13.45 -5.18
N HIS A 55 -6.26 -14.51 -4.37
CA HIS A 55 -7.07 -14.53 -3.15
C HIS A 55 -6.65 -13.42 -2.18
N HIS A 56 -5.35 -13.12 -2.13
CA HIS A 56 -4.81 -12.04 -1.31
C HIS A 56 -5.27 -10.66 -1.80
N LEU A 57 -5.21 -10.41 -3.11
CA LEU A 57 -5.76 -9.18 -3.70
C LEU A 57 -7.26 -9.07 -3.48
N HIS A 58 -8.01 -10.17 -3.63
CA HIS A 58 -9.45 -10.16 -3.37
C HIS A 58 -9.75 -9.75 -1.92
N THR A 59 -9.03 -10.32 -0.96
CA THR A 59 -9.12 -9.96 0.46
C THR A 59 -8.84 -8.47 0.69
N LEU A 60 -7.80 -7.92 0.05
CA LEU A 60 -7.48 -6.50 0.14
C LEU A 60 -8.59 -5.61 -0.43
N THR A 61 -9.15 -5.96 -1.59
CA THR A 61 -10.24 -5.18 -2.18
C THR A 61 -11.50 -5.23 -1.32
N LEU A 62 -11.84 -6.38 -0.74
CA LEU A 62 -12.96 -6.49 0.19
C LEU A 62 -12.73 -5.65 1.44
N LEU A 63 -11.55 -5.71 2.06
CA LEU A 63 -11.22 -4.88 3.22
C LEU A 63 -11.24 -3.38 2.91
N LEU A 64 -10.83 -2.96 1.71
CA LEU A 64 -10.91 -1.57 1.27
C LEU A 64 -12.35 -1.09 1.07
N CYS A 65 -13.21 -1.94 0.48
CA CYS A 65 -14.61 -1.62 0.23
C CYS A 65 -15.47 -1.70 1.50
N ASP A 66 -15.11 -2.61 2.42
CA ASP A 66 -15.84 -2.85 3.67
C ASP A 66 -15.42 -1.89 4.78
N ALA A 67 -14.22 -1.28 4.68
CA ALA A 67 -13.70 -0.36 5.68
C ALA A 67 -14.74 0.74 6.01
N PRO A 68 -15.41 0.67 7.18
CA PRO A 68 -16.03 1.86 7.72
C PRO A 68 -14.90 2.82 8.10
N GLU A 69 -15.17 4.11 8.26
CA GLU A 69 -14.35 4.98 9.13
C GLU A 69 -14.47 4.46 10.58
N GLU A 70 -14.03 3.24 10.88
CA GLU A 70 -14.21 2.63 12.18
C GLU A 70 -12.97 2.90 13.04
N PRO A 71 -13.11 3.63 14.16
CA PRO A 71 -12.04 3.78 15.12
C PRO A 71 -11.84 2.42 15.80
N LEU A 72 -10.96 1.58 15.25
CA LEU A 72 -10.60 0.26 15.77
C LEU A 72 -10.08 0.36 17.22
N LEU A 73 -10.97 0.30 18.21
CA LEU A 73 -10.65 0.27 19.65
C LEU A 73 -10.05 1.57 20.21
N SER A 74 -10.16 1.76 21.52
CA SER A 74 -9.57 2.88 22.28
C SER A 74 -8.04 2.78 22.42
N ALA A 75 -7.34 2.35 21.37
CA ALA A 75 -5.88 2.39 21.27
C ALA A 75 -5.44 3.73 20.66
N SER A 76 -4.27 4.24 21.05
CA SER A 76 -3.73 5.46 20.45
C SER A 76 -3.56 5.28 18.92
N ALA A 77 -3.77 6.33 18.14
CA ALA A 77 -3.63 6.27 16.67
C ALA A 77 -2.24 5.76 16.22
N ALA A 78 -1.23 5.87 17.07
CA ALA A 78 0.13 5.36 16.85
C ALA A 78 0.31 3.85 17.13
N GLN A 79 -0.65 3.19 17.79
CA GLN A 79 -0.60 1.77 18.17
C GLN A 79 -1.51 0.87 17.34
N LYS A 80 -2.44 1.45 16.57
CA LYS A 80 -3.30 0.69 15.66
C LYS A 80 -2.53 0.41 14.38
N GLY A 81 -1.85 -0.72 14.32
CA GLY A 81 -1.65 -1.35 13.01
C GLY A 81 -3.03 -1.62 12.42
N SER A 82 -3.26 -1.18 11.18
CA SER A 82 -4.49 -1.54 10.48
C SER A 82 -4.41 -2.99 10.03
N VAL A 83 -5.48 -3.78 10.21
CA VAL A 83 -5.57 -5.13 9.64
C VAL A 83 -5.34 -5.06 8.13
N LEU A 84 -5.93 -4.08 7.45
CA LEU A 84 -5.71 -3.81 6.04
C LEU A 84 -4.24 -3.50 5.74
N GLY A 85 -3.59 -2.68 6.58
CA GLY A 85 -2.17 -2.38 6.46
C GLY A 85 -1.27 -3.62 6.59
N LEU A 86 -1.58 -4.53 7.52
CA LEU A 86 -0.83 -5.78 7.70
C LEU A 86 -1.06 -6.77 6.56
N VAL A 87 -2.30 -6.88 6.06
CA VAL A 87 -2.62 -7.68 4.85
C VAL A 87 -1.85 -7.11 3.66
N ALA A 88 -1.86 -5.79 3.46
CA ALA A 88 -1.17 -5.15 2.35
C ALA A 88 0.35 -5.33 2.42
N LEU A 89 0.92 -5.21 3.62
CA LEU A 89 2.33 -5.54 3.86
C LEU A 89 2.62 -7.01 3.56
N GLY A 90 1.75 -7.91 4.03
CA GLY A 90 1.83 -9.35 3.76
C GLY A 90 1.90 -9.66 2.27
N TYR A 91 1.08 -8.97 1.46
CA TYR A 91 1.12 -9.09 0.01
C TYR A 91 2.48 -8.67 -0.56
N LEU A 92 2.98 -7.49 -0.18
CA LEU A 92 4.26 -6.96 -0.66
C LEU A 92 5.43 -7.88 -0.34
N ILE A 93 5.47 -8.47 0.86
CA ILE A 93 6.61 -9.28 1.32
C ILE A 93 6.56 -10.76 0.91
N THR A 94 5.48 -11.19 0.25
CA THR A 94 5.23 -12.60 -0.09
C THR A 94 4.96 -12.82 -1.57
N HIS A 95 4.16 -11.96 -2.21
CA HIS A 95 3.68 -12.18 -3.58
C HIS A 95 4.26 -11.17 -4.59
N SER A 96 4.86 -10.07 -4.12
CA SER A 96 5.47 -9.11 -5.02
C SER A 96 6.91 -9.51 -5.36
N GLY A 97 7.38 -9.12 -6.55
CA GLY A 97 8.80 -9.20 -6.91
C GLY A 97 9.70 -8.23 -6.10
N PHE A 98 9.15 -7.52 -5.11
CA PHE A 98 9.82 -6.50 -4.31
C PHE A 98 9.94 -6.87 -2.83
N ALA A 99 9.77 -8.16 -2.47
CA ALA A 99 9.69 -8.60 -1.07
C ALA A 99 10.86 -8.12 -0.20
N ASP A 100 12.10 -8.33 -0.65
CA ASP A 100 13.29 -7.93 0.10
C ASP A 100 13.37 -6.40 0.28
N LYS A 101 13.03 -5.65 -0.77
CA LYS A 101 13.00 -4.19 -0.73
C LYS A 101 11.91 -3.67 0.21
N ALA A 102 10.73 -4.30 0.22
CA ALA A 102 9.66 -3.95 1.16
C ALA A 102 10.09 -4.17 2.61
N ARG A 103 10.74 -5.31 2.90
CA ARG A 103 11.29 -5.61 4.24
C ARG A 103 12.32 -4.58 4.66
N GLU A 104 13.27 -4.25 3.79
CA GLU A 104 14.29 -3.26 4.05
C GLU A 104 13.70 -1.88 4.36
N ILE A 105 12.73 -1.43 3.57
CA ILE A 105 12.06 -0.13 3.77
C ILE A 105 11.34 -0.09 5.12
N VAL A 106 10.64 -1.15 5.50
CA VAL A 106 9.95 -1.24 6.79
C VAL A 106 10.94 -1.20 7.95
N ILE A 107 12.06 -1.93 7.84
CA ILE A 107 13.11 -1.95 8.87
C ILE A 107 13.78 -0.58 9.00
N LYS A 108 14.05 0.14 7.91
CA LYS A 108 14.61 1.50 7.95
C LYS A 108 13.62 2.55 8.46
N GLY A 109 12.31 2.33 8.28
CA GLY A 109 11.25 3.13 8.89
C GLY A 109 11.09 4.56 8.34
N GLN A 110 11.54 4.84 7.12
CA GLN A 110 11.55 6.21 6.54
C GLN A 110 11.05 6.29 5.09
N GLY A 111 10.53 5.19 4.55
CA GLY A 111 10.12 5.10 3.15
C GLY A 111 8.62 5.21 2.92
N VAL A 112 8.25 5.12 1.66
CA VAL A 112 6.86 5.13 1.19
C VAL A 112 6.65 3.93 0.28
N MET A 113 5.59 3.17 0.52
CA MET A 113 5.16 2.07 -0.32
C MET A 113 3.74 2.35 -0.82
N LEU A 114 3.54 2.21 -2.12
CA LEU A 114 2.24 2.33 -2.77
C LEU A 114 1.85 0.96 -3.30
N LEU A 115 0.65 0.49 -2.97
CA LEU A 115 0.05 -0.71 -3.50
C LEU A 115 -1.26 -0.33 -4.19
N ASN A 116 -1.17 -0.03 -5.49
CA ASN A 116 -2.36 0.26 -6.29
C ASN A 116 -2.92 -1.04 -6.88
N ILE A 117 -4.17 -1.37 -6.57
CA ILE A 117 -4.89 -2.52 -7.09
C ILE A 117 -5.85 -2.02 -8.18
N THR A 118 -5.90 -2.74 -9.30
CA THR A 118 -6.69 -2.40 -10.49
C THR A 118 -7.34 -3.66 -11.05
N GLY A 119 -8.29 -3.49 -11.97
CA GLY A 119 -9.03 -4.60 -12.57
C GLY A 119 -10.33 -4.90 -11.84
N ASP A 120 -11.06 -5.90 -12.32
CA ASP A 120 -12.29 -6.39 -11.70
C ASP A 120 -12.00 -7.64 -10.85
N ALA A 121 -13.05 -8.18 -10.21
CA ALA A 121 -12.94 -9.34 -9.31
C ALA A 121 -12.28 -10.57 -9.94
N GLU A 122 -12.34 -10.73 -11.27
CA GLU A 122 -11.78 -11.87 -11.99
C GLU A 122 -10.33 -11.62 -12.45
N ALA A 123 -9.95 -10.35 -12.60
CA ALA A 123 -8.68 -9.93 -13.18
C ALA A 123 -7.94 -8.86 -12.34
N LEU A 124 -7.99 -8.98 -11.00
CA LEU A 124 -7.25 -8.10 -10.11
C LEU A 124 -5.74 -8.14 -10.36
N MET A 125 -5.13 -6.96 -10.43
CA MET A 125 -3.69 -6.76 -10.58
C MET A 125 -3.20 -5.72 -9.58
N ALA A 126 -2.04 -5.98 -8.98
CA ALA A 126 -1.35 -5.00 -8.13
C ALA A 126 -0.17 -4.35 -8.86
N HIS A 127 0.02 -3.07 -8.56
CA HIS A 127 1.12 -2.24 -9.07
C HIS A 127 1.89 -1.65 -7.88
N PRO A 128 2.84 -2.41 -7.30
CA PRO A 128 3.67 -1.92 -6.20
C PRO A 128 4.65 -0.85 -6.68
N GLN A 129 4.78 0.23 -5.91
CA GLN A 129 5.85 1.21 -6.05
C GLN A 129 6.49 1.45 -4.68
N LEU A 130 7.82 1.32 -4.60
CA LEU A 130 8.54 1.34 -3.33
C LEU A 130 9.64 2.41 -3.38
N PHE A 131 9.59 3.34 -2.42
CA PHE A 131 10.50 4.46 -2.28
C PHE A 131 11.21 4.34 -0.93
N GLU A 132 12.55 4.35 -0.93
CA GLU A 132 13.32 4.10 0.28
C GLU A 132 13.30 5.28 1.25
N THR A 133 13.09 6.47 0.71
CA THR A 133 12.98 7.72 1.46
C THR A 133 11.81 8.56 0.98
N TRP A 134 11.42 9.53 1.80
CA TRP A 134 10.46 10.56 1.39
C TRP A 134 10.95 11.39 0.20
N ASP A 135 12.26 11.64 0.10
CA ASP A 135 12.84 12.43 -0.99
C ASP A 135 12.72 11.69 -2.33
N ASP A 136 12.95 10.38 -2.35
CA ASP A 136 12.73 9.55 -3.55
C ASP A 136 11.27 9.62 -4.02
N TYR A 137 10.35 9.54 -3.06
CA TYR A 137 8.92 9.68 -3.33
C TYR A 137 8.55 11.09 -3.83
N ALA A 138 9.12 12.13 -3.26
CA ALA A 138 8.89 13.51 -3.68
C ALA A 138 9.42 13.77 -5.09
N VAL A 139 10.57 13.20 -5.47
CA VAL A 139 11.10 13.26 -6.84
C VAL A 139 10.13 12.62 -7.83
N TYR A 140 9.54 11.47 -7.47
CA TYR A 140 8.51 10.81 -8.26
C TYR A 140 7.23 11.66 -8.41
N LEU A 141 6.77 12.29 -7.33
CA LEU A 141 5.53 13.08 -7.34
C LEU A 141 5.64 14.38 -8.14
N ARG A 142 6.78 15.07 -8.11
CA ARG A 142 6.95 16.41 -8.73
C ARG A 142 6.42 16.52 -10.16
N PRO A 143 6.80 15.65 -11.12
CA PRO A 143 6.30 15.76 -12.48
C PRO A 143 4.78 15.54 -12.59
N LEU A 144 4.20 14.64 -11.78
CA LEU A 144 2.75 14.37 -11.74
C LEU A 144 1.97 15.58 -11.21
N LEU A 145 2.50 16.24 -10.18
CA LEU A 145 1.89 17.46 -9.63
C LEU A 145 2.00 18.63 -10.61
N ALA A 146 3.12 18.75 -11.33
CA ALA A 146 3.36 19.83 -12.29
C ALA A 146 2.50 19.71 -13.55
N SER A 147 2.21 18.49 -14.01
CA SER A 147 1.34 18.28 -15.18
C SER A 147 -0.14 18.49 -14.84
N GLY A 148 -0.52 18.41 -13.56
CA GLY A 148 -1.92 18.29 -13.15
C GLY A 148 -2.58 17.00 -13.66
N ASP A 149 -1.80 16.10 -14.26
CA ASP A 149 -2.25 14.86 -14.85
C ASP A 149 -2.24 13.76 -13.79
N PHE A 150 -3.34 13.69 -13.08
CA PHE A 150 -3.64 12.59 -12.17
C PHE A 150 -4.26 11.39 -12.92
N THR A 151 -4.29 11.44 -14.25
CA THR A 151 -5.03 10.53 -15.15
C THR A 151 -4.11 9.94 -16.21
N HIS A 152 -3.34 8.90 -15.87
CA HIS A 152 -2.64 8.18 -16.95
C HIS A 152 -3.64 7.25 -17.64
N GLU A 153 -4.32 7.75 -18.67
CA GLU A 153 -4.82 6.88 -19.73
C GLU A 153 -3.60 6.15 -20.32
N ARG A 154 -3.70 4.83 -20.48
CA ARG A 154 -2.78 4.11 -21.36
C ARG A 154 -2.88 4.81 -22.72
N PRO A 155 -1.78 5.28 -23.35
CA PRO A 155 -1.82 5.47 -24.78
C PRO A 155 -2.06 4.07 -25.35
N SER A 156 -3.29 3.83 -25.79
CA SER A 156 -3.61 2.70 -26.65
C SER A 156 -2.97 2.99 -27.99
N SER A 157 -1.68 2.67 -28.11
CA SER A 157 -1.01 2.57 -29.40
C SER A 157 -1.50 1.29 -30.06
N PHE A 158 -2.65 1.37 -30.73
CA PHE A 158 -2.91 0.47 -31.86
C PHE A 158 -2.20 1.08 -33.07
N SER A 159 -1.09 0.46 -33.44
CA SER A 159 -0.53 0.50 -34.80
C SER A 159 -0.96 -0.75 -35.54
#